data_AF-A0A7S1SCN5-F1
#
_entry.id   AF-A0A7S1SCN5-F1
#
_cell.length_a   1.000
_cell.length_b   1.000
_cell.length_c   1.000
_cell.angle_alpha   90.00
_cell.angle_beta   90.00
_cell.angle_gamma   90.00
#
_symmetry.space_group_name_H-M   'P 1'
#
loop_
_entity.id
_entity.type
_entity.pdbx_description
1 polymer ?
#
loop_
_entity_poly.entity_id
_entity_poly.type
_entity_poly.pdbx_seq_one_letter_code
_entity_poly.pdbx_strand_id
1 'polypeptide(L)'
;YKHSSLAKELILPALVQQGSLQWIGDRALPVRGGAFSADGSIMALEPRAEGHRLRSGKHDVPVYLVLPAKDPSALVLRLDVGPTGARRVGWGADSFDAWLLSRGYGVLKVNHRGSSGFGRRWSSMVASEDTDGGFLDDVVAAVRWALEER
;
A
#
# COMPACT_ATOMS: atom_id res chain seq x y z
N TYR A 1 2.24 23.49 -12.68
CA TYR A 1 2.75 22.31 -13.41
C TYR A 1 1.59 21.38 -13.75
N LYS A 2 1.12 21.38 -15.01
CA LYS A 2 0.12 20.43 -15.51
C LYS A 2 0.87 19.37 -16.31
N HIS A 3 0.98 18.16 -15.78
CA HIS A 3 1.49 17.01 -16.53
C HIS A 3 0.41 16.58 -17.52
N SER A 4 0.63 16.82 -18.81
CA SER A 4 -0.33 16.56 -19.90
C SER A 4 -0.64 15.08 -20.13
N SER A 5 0.13 14.17 -19.53
CA SER A 5 -0.13 12.72 -19.53
C SER A 5 -1.05 12.24 -18.39
N LEU A 6 -1.21 13.00 -17.30
CA LEU A 6 -2.01 12.58 -16.14
C LEU A 6 -3.51 12.90 -16.27
N ALA A 7 -3.90 13.73 -17.23
CA ALA A 7 -5.29 14.20 -17.38
C ALA A 7 -6.20 13.25 -18.20
N LYS A 8 -5.68 12.11 -18.68
CA LYS A 8 -6.41 11.21 -19.61
C LYS A 8 -6.90 9.90 -18.98
N GLU A 9 -6.60 9.63 -17.71
CA GLU A 9 -6.91 8.36 -17.08
C GLU A 9 -7.52 8.59 -15.68
N LEU A 10 -8.85 8.63 -15.61
CA LEU A 10 -9.58 8.64 -14.34
C LEU A 10 -9.82 7.19 -13.92
N ILE A 11 -8.94 6.64 -13.09
CA ILE A 11 -9.12 5.28 -12.53
C ILE A 11 -9.86 5.41 -11.20
N LEU A 12 -11.11 4.97 -11.19
CA LEU A 12 -11.95 4.87 -10.00
C LEU A 12 -12.01 3.39 -9.60
N PRO A 13 -11.44 2.96 -8.46
CA PRO A 13 -11.60 1.58 -8.02
C PRO A 13 -13.07 1.34 -7.67
N ALA A 14 -13.75 0.60 -8.53
CA ALA A 14 -15.12 0.18 -8.29
C ALA A 14 -15.18 -1.35 -8.27
N LEU A 15 -15.88 -1.88 -7.27
CA LEU A 15 -16.33 -3.26 -7.31
C LEU A 15 -17.61 -3.30 -8.14
N VAL A 16 -17.66 -4.17 -9.15
CA VAL A 16 -18.90 -4.47 -9.87
C VAL A 16 -19.39 -5.84 -9.41
N GLN A 17 -20.45 -5.86 -8.61
CA GLN A 17 -21.08 -7.09 -8.14
C GLN A 17 -22.57 -7.08 -8.51
N GLN A 18 -23.03 -8.12 -9.20
CA GLN A 18 -24.43 -8.30 -9.61
C GLN A 18 -25.01 -7.07 -10.37
N GLY A 19 -24.20 -6.41 -11.19
CA GLY A 19 -24.61 -5.22 -11.94
C GLY A 19 -24.69 -3.92 -11.12
N SER A 20 -24.25 -3.92 -9.87
CA SER A 20 -24.12 -2.72 -9.04
C SER A 20 -22.67 -2.23 -8.98
N LEU A 21 -22.48 -0.93 -9.19
CA LEU A 21 -21.19 -0.25 -9.04
C LEU A 21 -21.06 0.21 -7.58
N GLN A 22 -20.13 -0.37 -6.84
CA GLN A 22 -19.78 0.06 -5.49
C GLN A 22 -18.41 0.73 -5.47
N TRP A 23 -18.39 1.96 -4.96
CA TRP A 23 -17.16 2.64 -4.61
C TRP A 23 -16.40 1.84 -3.56
N ILE A 24 -15.14 1.50 -3.84
CA ILE A 24 -14.28 0.93 -2.81
C ILE A 24 -13.88 2.07 -1.88
N GLY A 25 -14.68 2.27 -0.84
CA GLY A 25 -14.41 3.19 0.28
C GLY A 25 -13.17 2.79 1.09
N ASP A 26 -13.00 3.43 2.25
CA ASP A 26 -11.85 3.37 3.16
C ASP A 26 -11.46 1.97 3.71
N ARG A 27 -12.12 0.90 3.30
CA ARG A 27 -11.79 -0.49 3.63
C ARG A 27 -11.37 -1.26 2.40
N ALA A 28 -10.08 -1.58 2.37
CA ALA A 28 -9.48 -2.37 1.32
C ALA A 28 -9.63 -3.88 1.61
N LEU A 29 -10.53 -4.51 0.86
CA LEU A 29 -10.64 -5.97 0.74
C LEU A 29 -9.92 -6.39 -0.55
N PRO A 30 -9.25 -7.56 -0.59
CA PRO A 30 -8.75 -8.13 -1.83
C PRO A 30 -9.94 -8.67 -2.65
N VAL A 31 -10.65 -7.76 -3.31
CA VAL A 31 -11.76 -8.11 -4.20
C VAL A 31 -11.27 -8.08 -5.64
N ARG A 32 -11.79 -8.98 -6.48
CA ARG A 32 -11.66 -8.89 -7.94
C ARG A 32 -12.30 -7.57 -8.38
N GLY A 33 -11.49 -6.61 -8.82
CA GLY A 33 -11.91 -5.28 -9.23
C GLY A 33 -11.62 -5.04 -10.72
N GLY A 34 -12.29 -4.07 -11.33
CA GLY A 34 -12.02 -3.64 -12.70
C GLY A 34 -11.31 -2.28 -12.72
N ALA A 35 -10.20 -2.16 -13.45
CA ALA A 35 -9.64 -0.86 -13.81
C ALA A 35 -10.17 -0.47 -15.21
N PHE A 36 -10.69 0.75 -15.33
CA PHE A 36 -11.13 1.29 -16.62
C PHE A 36 -9.96 1.89 -17.39
N SER A 37 -9.80 1.46 -18.62
CA SER A 37 -8.85 2.01 -19.59
C SER A 37 -9.48 3.14 -20.39
N ALA A 38 -8.66 4.04 -20.93
CA ALA A 38 -9.12 5.17 -21.74
C ALA A 38 -9.82 4.73 -23.05
N ASP A 39 -9.64 3.48 -23.48
CA ASP A 39 -10.30 2.87 -24.63
C ASP A 39 -11.65 2.22 -24.28
N GLY A 40 -12.10 2.33 -23.03
CA GLY A 40 -13.36 1.74 -22.55
C GLY A 40 -13.26 0.26 -22.15
N SER A 41 -12.07 -0.36 -22.24
CA SER A 41 -11.87 -1.72 -21.74
C SER A 41 -11.81 -1.77 -20.21
N ILE A 42 -12.28 -2.87 -19.64
CA ILE A 42 -12.17 -3.17 -18.21
C ILE A 42 -11.06 -4.20 -18.03
N MET A 43 -9.97 -3.81 -17.36
CA MET A 43 -8.93 -4.73 -16.95
C MET A 43 -9.30 -5.35 -15.61
N ALA A 44 -9.48 -6.67 -15.58
CA ALA A 44 -9.64 -7.40 -14.32
C ALA A 44 -8.34 -7.34 -13.52
N LEU A 45 -8.41 -6.77 -12.32
CA LEU A 45 -7.35 -6.84 -11.33
C LEU A 45 -7.60 -8.05 -10.43
N GLU A 46 -6.61 -8.94 -10.40
CA GLU A 46 -6.55 -10.06 -9.45
C GLU A 46 -5.33 -9.88 -8.52
N PRO A 47 -5.36 -8.90 -7.60
CA PRO A 47 -4.23 -8.62 -6.76
C PRO A 47 -3.99 -9.75 -5.75
N ARG A 48 -2.73 -10.09 -5.52
CA ARG A 48 -2.31 -10.96 -4.43
C ARG A 48 -1.85 -10.09 -3.26
N ALA A 49 -2.51 -10.20 -2.13
CA ALA A 49 -2.17 -9.45 -0.93
C ALA A 49 -1.57 -10.41 0.13
N GLU A 50 -0.41 -10.06 0.64
CA GLU A 50 0.34 -10.80 1.65
C GLU A 50 0.60 -9.93 2.87
N GLY A 51 0.59 -10.54 4.04
CA GLY A 51 0.82 -9.87 5.32
C GLY A 51 1.99 -10.47 6.05
N HIS A 52 2.93 -9.63 6.43
CA HIS A 52 4.19 -10.03 7.03
C HIS A 52 4.46 -9.24 8.31
N ARG A 53 5.27 -9.82 9.20
CA ARG A 53 5.83 -9.15 10.37
C ARG A 53 7.35 -9.28 10.31
N LEU A 54 8.02 -8.17 10.08
CA LEU A 54 9.47 -8.14 9.84
C LEU A 54 10.20 -7.69 11.09
N ARG A 55 11.34 -8.31 11.39
CA ARG A 55 12.16 -7.93 12.55
C ARG A 55 12.96 -6.68 12.21
N SER A 56 12.79 -5.62 13.00
CA SER A 56 13.61 -4.40 12.97
C SER A 56 14.12 -4.13 14.39
N GLY A 57 15.39 -4.49 14.64
CA GLY A 57 15.94 -4.50 16.01
C GLY A 57 15.11 -5.36 16.95
N LYS A 58 14.53 -4.75 18.00
CA LYS A 58 13.65 -5.42 18.98
C LYS A 58 12.16 -5.39 18.61
N HIS A 59 11.81 -4.82 17.47
CA HIS A 59 10.43 -4.56 17.06
C HIS A 59 10.00 -5.45 15.90
N ASP A 60 8.70 -5.77 15.87
CA ASP A 60 8.06 -6.46 14.75
C ASP A 60 7.25 -5.46 13.94
N VAL A 61 7.71 -5.16 12.73
CA VAL A 61 7.14 -4.18 11.81
C VAL A 61 6.06 -4.84 10.95
N PRO A 62 4.79 -4.40 11.03
CA PRO A 62 3.73 -4.91 10.17
C PRO A 62 3.88 -4.38 8.74
N VAL A 63 3.97 -5.30 7.78
CA VAL A 63 4.13 -4.98 6.36
C VAL A 63 3.06 -5.68 5.55
N TYR A 64 2.51 -4.97 4.56
CA TYR A 64 1.62 -5.57 3.58
C TYR A 64 2.24 -5.47 2.20
N LEU A 65 2.23 -6.57 1.47
CA LEU A 65 2.72 -6.63 0.10
C LEU A 65 1.52 -6.89 -0.82
N VAL A 66 1.29 -6.01 -1.78
CA VAL A 66 0.19 -6.14 -2.74
C VAL A 66 0.77 -6.24 -4.13
N LEU A 67 0.54 -7.35 -4.79
CA LEU A 67 1.13 -7.70 -6.07
C LEU A 67 0.07 -7.77 -7.16
N PRO A 68 0.41 -7.43 -8.41
CA PRO A 68 -0.48 -7.70 -9.53
C PRO A 68 -0.57 -9.20 -9.81
N ALA A 69 -1.47 -9.58 -10.72
CA ALA A 69 -1.68 -10.98 -11.10
C ALA A 69 -0.42 -11.60 -11.77
N LYS A 70 0.36 -10.79 -12.47
CA LYS A 70 1.67 -11.15 -13.02
C LYS A 70 2.78 -10.62 -12.13
N ASP A 71 4.01 -11.10 -12.32
CA ASP A 71 5.13 -10.60 -11.55
C ASP A 71 5.34 -9.10 -11.79
N PRO A 72 5.55 -8.32 -10.72
CA PRO A 72 5.69 -6.88 -10.84
C PRO A 72 7.02 -6.52 -11.50
N SER A 73 7.01 -5.51 -12.35
CA SER A 73 8.22 -4.94 -12.96
C SER A 73 9.07 -4.14 -11.95
N ALA A 74 8.42 -3.57 -10.93
CA ALA A 74 9.06 -2.91 -9.80
C ALA A 74 8.11 -2.87 -8.59
N LEU A 75 8.68 -2.61 -7.41
CA LEU A 75 7.93 -2.34 -6.18
C LEU A 75 7.90 -0.85 -5.88
N VAL A 76 6.73 -0.36 -5.47
CA VAL A 76 6.55 1.00 -4.95
C VAL A 76 6.38 0.91 -3.43
N LEU A 77 7.27 1.59 -2.71
CA LEU A 77 7.17 1.74 -1.26
C LEU A 77 6.06 2.74 -0.92
N ARG A 78 5.12 2.32 -0.07
CA ARG A 78 4.03 3.14 0.42
C ARG A 78 4.02 3.15 1.95
N LEU A 79 4.02 4.34 2.52
CA LEU A 79 3.95 4.58 3.95
C LEU A 79 3.29 5.94 4.18
N ASP A 80 2.80 6.15 5.39
CA ASP A 80 2.27 7.44 5.85
C ASP A 80 3.32 8.06 6.78
N VAL A 81 3.48 9.38 6.77
CA VAL A 81 4.31 10.09 7.75
C VAL A 81 3.59 11.40 8.10
N GLY A 82 3.72 11.84 9.34
CA GLY A 82 3.08 13.07 9.78
C GLY A 82 3.66 13.65 11.06
N PRO A 83 3.51 14.97 11.26
CA PRO A 83 4.06 15.68 12.43
C PRO A 83 3.44 15.23 13.75
N THR A 84 2.25 14.62 13.71
CA THR A 84 1.50 14.15 14.89
C THR A 84 1.39 12.63 14.96
N GLY A 85 2.20 11.91 14.17
CA GLY A 85 2.14 10.46 14.00
C GLY A 85 1.83 10.04 12.57
N ALA A 86 1.98 8.75 12.30
CA ALA A 86 1.65 8.16 11.01
C ALA A 86 0.31 7.42 11.08
N ARG A 87 -0.47 7.47 10.01
CA ARG A 87 -1.68 6.64 9.90
C ARG A 87 -1.32 5.25 9.40
N ARG A 88 -2.09 4.24 9.80
CA ARG A 88 -1.99 2.90 9.23
C ARG A 88 -2.21 2.96 7.71
N VAL A 89 -1.27 2.43 6.94
CA VAL A 89 -1.52 2.02 5.56
C VAL A 89 -2.27 0.70 5.57
N GLY A 90 -3.52 0.73 5.06
CA GLY A 90 -4.48 -0.37 5.19
C GLY A 90 -4.08 -1.65 4.45
N TRP A 91 -4.61 -2.77 4.92
CA TRP A 91 -4.60 -4.07 4.23
C TRP A 91 -5.28 -3.97 2.86
N GLY A 92 -4.88 -4.75 1.85
CA GLY A 92 -5.50 -4.76 0.52
C GLY A 92 -5.07 -3.58 -0.36
N ALA A 93 -5.83 -3.29 -1.43
CA ALA A 93 -5.55 -2.20 -2.37
C ALA A 93 -6.61 -1.08 -2.28
N ASP A 94 -6.18 0.17 -2.16
CA ASP A 94 -7.05 1.35 -2.39
C ASP A 94 -6.93 1.86 -3.85
N SER A 95 -7.55 3.01 -4.16
CA SER A 95 -7.52 3.60 -5.51
C SER A 95 -6.12 3.80 -6.06
N PHE A 96 -5.20 4.24 -5.22
CA PHE A 96 -3.83 4.52 -5.63
C PHE A 96 -3.05 3.22 -5.83
N ASP A 97 -3.26 2.21 -4.98
CA ASP A 97 -2.65 0.89 -5.19
C ASP A 97 -3.19 0.24 -6.46
N ALA A 98 -4.50 0.28 -6.68
CA ALA A 98 -5.14 -0.29 -7.87
C ALA A 98 -4.60 0.35 -9.16
N TRP A 99 -4.34 1.67 -9.14
CA TRP A 99 -3.71 2.39 -10.24
C TRP A 99 -2.27 1.92 -10.51
N LEU A 100 -1.50 1.62 -9.48
CA LEU A 100 -0.15 1.05 -9.62
C LEU A 100 -0.19 -0.38 -10.14
N LEU A 101 -1.08 -1.20 -9.57
CA LEU A 101 -1.27 -2.60 -9.92
C LEU A 101 -1.69 -2.79 -11.38
N SER A 102 -2.58 -1.94 -11.91
CA SER A 102 -3.00 -2.00 -13.32
C SER A 102 -1.87 -1.70 -14.31
N ARG A 103 -0.78 -1.11 -13.85
CA ARG A 103 0.43 -0.82 -14.65
C ARG A 103 1.56 -1.82 -14.43
N GLY A 104 1.31 -2.89 -13.65
CA GLY A 104 2.31 -3.92 -13.39
C GLY A 104 3.32 -3.55 -12.30
N TYR A 105 2.99 -2.61 -11.42
CA TYR A 105 3.77 -2.33 -10.20
C TYR A 105 3.19 -3.09 -9.03
N GLY A 106 4.06 -3.62 -8.16
CA GLY A 106 3.68 -4.09 -6.83
C GLY A 106 3.79 -2.96 -5.80
N VAL A 107 3.09 -3.08 -4.68
CA VAL A 107 3.11 -2.08 -3.61
C VAL A 107 3.54 -2.72 -2.29
N LEU A 108 4.62 -2.21 -1.72
CA LEU A 108 5.11 -2.57 -0.40
C LEU A 108 4.64 -1.52 0.61
N LYS A 109 3.72 -1.88 1.50
CA LYS A 109 3.13 -1.01 2.50
C LYS A 109 3.76 -1.22 3.85
N VAL A 110 4.40 -0.20 4.41
CA VAL A 110 5.17 -0.31 5.66
C VAL A 110 4.51 0.49 6.78
N ASN A 111 4.00 -0.23 7.80
CA ASN A 111 3.47 0.37 9.02
C ASN A 111 4.58 0.50 10.08
N HIS A 112 5.58 1.34 9.79
CA HIS A 112 6.69 1.68 10.69
C HIS A 112 6.22 2.14 12.09
N ARG A 113 7.14 2.12 13.07
CA ARG A 113 6.87 2.58 14.44
C ARG A 113 6.34 4.01 14.44
N GLY A 114 5.30 4.26 15.22
CA GLY A 114 4.52 5.49 15.16
C GLY A 114 3.25 5.40 14.33
N SER A 115 3.07 4.34 13.52
CA SER A 115 1.82 4.10 12.80
C SER A 115 0.66 3.81 13.75
N SER A 116 -0.50 4.38 13.48
CA SER A 116 -1.73 4.10 14.23
C SER A 116 -2.25 2.67 13.99
N GLY A 117 -3.17 2.18 14.84
CA GLY A 117 -3.84 0.89 14.61
C GLY A 117 -3.09 -0.37 15.08
N PHE A 118 -1.91 -0.24 15.71
CA PHE A 118 -1.11 -1.36 16.24
C PHE A 118 -0.88 -1.28 17.76
N GLY A 119 -1.75 -0.57 18.46
CA GLY A 119 -1.71 -0.40 19.91
C GLY A 119 -0.97 0.87 20.35
N ARG A 120 -1.35 1.38 21.54
CA ARG A 120 -0.87 2.68 22.06
C ARG A 120 0.65 2.76 22.12
N ARG A 121 1.31 1.68 22.54
CA ARG A 121 2.78 1.62 22.63
C ARG A 121 3.45 1.81 21.26
N TRP A 122 2.91 1.23 20.18
CA TRP A 122 3.47 1.36 18.84
C TRP A 122 3.25 2.77 18.28
N SER A 123 2.03 3.30 18.39
CA SER A 123 1.70 4.64 17.90
C SER A 123 2.46 5.75 18.64
N SER A 124 2.72 5.58 19.94
CA SER A 124 3.45 6.57 20.74
C SER A 124 4.97 6.59 20.48
N MET A 125 5.52 5.62 19.74
CA MET A 125 6.95 5.58 19.41
C MET A 125 7.39 6.69 18.46
N VAL A 126 6.47 7.42 17.82
CA VAL A 126 6.80 8.62 17.04
C VAL A 126 7.30 9.78 17.93
N ALA A 127 6.90 9.78 19.20
CA ALA A 127 7.14 10.88 20.15
C ALA A 127 8.21 10.56 21.21
N SER A 128 8.63 9.30 21.33
CA SER A 128 9.67 8.87 22.27
C SER A 128 11.04 8.92 21.60
N GLU A 129 12.01 9.60 22.24
CA GLU A 129 13.50 9.59 22.18
C GLU A 129 14.29 9.10 20.93
N ASP A 130 13.71 8.37 19.99
CA ASP A 130 14.25 7.94 18.69
C ASP A 130 14.01 8.99 17.58
N THR A 131 14.12 10.29 17.89
CA THR A 131 13.98 11.37 16.90
C THR A 131 15.01 11.31 15.75
N ASP A 132 15.94 10.36 15.78
CA ASP A 132 17.09 10.26 14.87
C ASP A 132 17.03 9.12 13.82
N GLY A 133 15.96 8.32 13.72
CA GLY A 133 15.84 7.39 12.58
C GLY A 133 15.24 6.00 12.80
N GLY A 134 14.67 5.70 13.98
CA GLY A 134 14.11 4.36 14.22
C GLY A 134 13.01 3.94 13.23
N PHE A 135 12.25 4.88 12.66
CA PHE A 135 11.29 4.57 11.61
C PHE A 135 11.97 4.27 10.26
N LEU A 136 13.09 4.93 9.96
CA LEU A 136 13.86 4.66 8.75
C LEU A 136 14.46 3.26 8.82
N ASP A 137 14.88 2.78 10.01
CA ASP A 137 15.31 1.40 10.19
C ASP A 137 14.19 0.40 9.84
N ASP A 138 12.95 0.68 10.26
CA ASP A 138 11.79 -0.16 9.91
C ASP A 138 11.53 -0.18 8.39
N VAL A 139 11.70 0.96 7.73
CA VAL A 139 11.57 1.09 6.27
C VAL A 139 12.70 0.34 5.56
N VAL A 140 13.95 0.51 6.00
CA VAL A 140 15.12 -0.16 5.44
C VAL A 140 15.01 -1.67 5.62
N ALA A 141 14.57 -2.14 6.79
CA ALA A 141 14.32 -3.56 7.04
C ALA A 141 13.28 -4.13 6.07
N ALA A 142 12.18 -3.40 5.83
CA ALA A 142 11.15 -3.81 4.89
C ALA A 142 11.64 -3.85 3.43
N VAL A 143 12.45 -2.86 3.02
CA VAL A 143 13.03 -2.83 1.68
C VAL A 143 14.04 -3.97 1.49
N ARG A 144 14.91 -4.23 2.48
CA ARG A 144 15.87 -5.35 2.42
C ARG A 144 15.16 -6.69 2.32
N TRP A 145 14.17 -6.94 3.18
CA TRP A 145 13.33 -8.13 3.11
C TRP A 145 12.73 -8.32 1.70
N ALA A 146 12.20 -7.25 1.11
CA ALA A 146 11.60 -7.32 -0.22
C ALA A 146 12.60 -7.57 -1.36
N LEU A 147 13.90 -7.33 -1.14
CA LEU A 147 14.98 -7.56 -2.11
C LEU A 147 15.66 -8.92 -1.92
N GLU A 148 15.73 -9.42 -0.68
CA GLU A 148 16.55 -10.59 -0.30
C GLU A 148 15.71 -11.85 -0.06
N GLU A 149 14.53 -11.72 0.53
CA GLU A 149 13.74 -12.85 1.05
C GLU A 149 12.44 -13.10 0.25
N ARG A 150 12.19 -12.32 -0.80
CA ARG A 150 10.99 -12.40 -1.64
C ARG A 150 11.29 -12.93 -3.04
#